data_AF-A0A934F9B7-F1
#
_entry.id   AF-A0A934F9B7-F1
#
_cell.length_a   1.000
_cell.length_b   1.000
_cell.length_c   1.000
_cell.angle_alpha   90.00
_cell.angle_beta   90.00
_cell.angle_gamma   90.00
#
_symmetry.space_group_name_H-M   'P 1'
#
loop_
_entity.id
_entity.type
_entity.pdbx_description
1 polymer ?
#
loop_
_entity_poly.entity_id
_entity_poly.type
_entity_poly.pdbx_seq_one_letter_code
_entity_poly.pdbx_strand_id
1 'polypeptide(L)' 'MEYSWQNIVEGWIVLLGLPVILAVIAWTLVWKGMALWKAARAGDKRWFIALLVINTAGILEILYLYVFSRKGESAEQV' A
#
# COMPACT_ATOMS: atom_id res chain seq x y z
N MET A 1 27.09 24.34 -27.89
CA MET A 1 26.21 25.14 -27.02
C MET A 1 24.84 24.47 -26.83
N GLU A 2 24.77 23.13 -26.84
CA GLU A 2 23.49 22.40 -26.93
C GLU A 2 23.02 21.87 -25.55
N TYR A 3 23.96 21.66 -24.63
CA TYR A 3 23.71 21.11 -23.29
C TYR A 3 22.97 22.06 -22.32
N SER A 4 22.93 23.37 -22.58
CA SER A 4 22.27 24.33 -21.66
C SER A 4 20.74 24.21 -21.69
N TRP A 5 20.17 23.97 -22.86
CA TRP A 5 18.72 23.95 -23.04
C TRP A 5 18.08 22.69 -22.46
N GLN A 6 18.79 21.55 -22.48
CA GLN A 6 18.31 20.31 -21.86
C GLN A 6 18.23 20.42 -20.34
N ASN A 7 19.25 20.98 -19.68
CA ASN A 7 19.25 21.14 -18.21
C ASN A 7 18.13 22.07 -17.70
N ILE A 8 17.77 23.08 -18.49
CA ILE A 8 16.65 23.99 -18.17
C ILE A 8 15.33 23.23 -18.29
N VAL A 9 15.11 22.52 -19.40
CA VAL A 9 13.87 21.75 -19.63
C VAL A 9 13.70 20.64 -18.59
N GLU A 10 14.76 19.90 -18.26
CA GLU A 10 14.71 18.89 -17.19
C GLU A 10 14.43 19.49 -15.82
N GLY A 11 15.01 20.65 -15.51
CA GLY A 11 14.70 21.39 -14.28
C GLY A 11 13.22 21.74 -14.16
N TRP A 12 12.58 22.23 -15.22
CA TRP A 12 11.15 22.56 -15.22
C TRP A 12 10.26 21.32 -15.13
N ILE A 13 10.62 20.22 -15.80
CA ILE A 13 9.88 18.95 -15.73
C ILE A 13 9.88 18.42 -14.30
N VAL A 14 11.02 18.45 -13.61
CA VAL A 14 11.14 17.99 -12.22
C VAL A 14 10.39 18.92 -11.27
N LEU A 15 10.56 20.25 -11.42
CA LEU A 15 9.93 21.25 -10.54
C LEU A 15 8.40 21.21 -10.61
N LEU A 16 7.84 20.98 -11.81
CA LEU A 16 6.39 20.91 -12.02
C LEU A 16 5.82 19.50 -11.81
N GLY A 17 6.60 18.45 -12.08
CA GLY A 17 6.18 17.06 -11.96
C GLY A 17 6.11 16.55 -10.51
N LEU A 18 7.10 16.89 -9.67
CA LEU A 18 7.14 16.44 -8.26
C LEU A 18 5.87 16.78 -7.46
N PRO A 19 5.40 18.04 -7.42
CA PRO A 19 4.24 18.39 -6.58
C PRO A 19 2.96 17.71 -7.06
N VAL A 20 2.81 17.48 -8.36
CA VAL A 20 1.66 16.73 -8.91
C VAL A 20 1.67 15.28 -8.44
N ILE A 21 2.84 14.63 -8.48
CA ILE A 21 3.00 13.25 -7.99
C ILE A 21 2.68 13.18 -6.49
N LEU A 22 3.21 14.11 -5.70
CA LEU A 22 2.95 14.17 -4.25
C LEU A 22 1.48 14.43 -3.93
N ALA A 23 0.81 15.29 -4.69
CA ALA A 23 -0.62 15.54 -4.54
C ALA A 23 -1.46 14.28 -4.84
N VAL A 24 -1.11 13.54 -5.91
CA VAL A 24 -1.78 12.27 -6.24
C VAL A 24 -1.54 11.23 -5.16
N ILE A 25 -0.32 11.10 -4.64
CA ILE A 25 -0.01 10.18 -3.53
C ILE A 25 -0.82 10.57 -2.28
N ALA A 26 -0.78 11.84 -1.86
CA ALA A 26 -1.53 12.31 -0.69
C ALA A 26 -3.04 12.07 -0.86
N TRP A 27 -3.59 12.39 -2.03
CA TRP A 27 -4.98 12.12 -2.37
C TRP A 27 -5.31 10.63 -2.22
N THR A 28 -4.53 9.75 -2.84
CA THR A 28 -4.76 8.29 -2.76
C THR A 28 -4.63 7.74 -1.34
N LEU A 29 -3.68 8.24 -0.54
CA LEU A 29 -3.49 7.85 0.86
C LEU A 29 -4.68 8.27 1.72
N VAL A 30 -5.26 9.45 1.49
CA VAL A 30 -6.44 9.92 2.23
C VAL A 30 -7.63 9.00 1.97
N TRP A 31 -7.93 8.70 0.69
CA TRP A 31 -9.04 7.79 0.35
C TRP A 31 -8.80 6.35 0.86
N LYS A 32 -7.58 5.83 0.72
CA LYS A 32 -7.18 4.51 1.23
C LYS A 32 -7.25 4.43 2.75
N GLY A 33 -6.76 5.45 3.46
CA GLY A 33 -6.78 5.53 4.91
C GLY A 33 -8.20 5.61 5.46
N MET A 34 -9.08 6.40 4.83
CA MET A 34 -10.50 6.44 5.20
C MET A 34 -11.19 5.09 4.98
N ALA A 35 -10.92 4.41 3.86
CA ALA A 35 -11.45 3.07 3.61
C ALA A 35 -10.97 2.05 4.67
N LEU A 36 -9.69 2.12 5.05
CA LEU A 36 -9.09 1.27 6.07
C LEU A 36 -9.68 1.54 7.46
N TRP A 37 -9.80 2.82 7.86
CA TRP A 37 -10.39 3.23 9.14
C TRP A 37 -11.84 2.76 9.25
N LYS A 38 -12.61 2.89 8.16
CA LYS A 38 -14.00 2.44 8.10
C LYS A 38 -14.10 0.91 8.20
N ALA A 39 -13.25 0.16 7.50
CA ALA A 39 -13.22 -1.30 7.58
C ALA A 39 -12.80 -1.80 8.99
N ALA A 40 -11.82 -1.16 9.62
CA ALA A 40 -11.38 -1.48 10.97
C ALA A 40 -12.49 -1.25 12.01
N ARG A 41 -13.25 -0.16 11.87
CA ARG A 41 -14.31 0.21 12.82
C ARG A 41 -15.64 -0.50 12.58
N ALA A 42 -15.92 -0.93 11.35
CA ALA A 42 -17.09 -1.76 11.03
C ALA A 42 -16.95 -3.23 11.47
N GLY A 43 -15.76 -3.66 11.92
CA GLY A 43 -15.50 -5.06 12.23
C GLY A 43 -15.34 -5.95 10.99
N ASP A 44 -15.36 -5.36 9.79
CA ASP A 44 -15.17 -6.02 8.50
C ASP A 44 -13.70 -6.36 8.27
N LYS A 45 -13.19 -7.30 9.07
CA LYS A 45 -11.80 -7.78 9.01
C LYS A 45 -11.38 -8.21 7.61
N ARG A 46 -12.32 -8.71 6.78
CA ARG A 46 -12.07 -9.10 5.39
C ARG A 46 -11.64 -7.92 4.51
N TRP A 47 -12.30 -6.77 4.62
CA TRP A 47 -11.95 -5.56 3.86
C TRP A 47 -10.69 -4.87 4.40
N PHE A 48 -10.50 -4.89 5.73
CA PHE A 48 -9.27 -4.41 6.34
C PHE A 48 -8.06 -5.23 5.86
N ILE A 49 -8.17 -6.56 5.86
CA ILE A 49 -7.14 -7.47 5.35
C ILE A 49 -6.94 -7.25 3.85
N ALA A 50 -7.98 -7.20 3.01
CA ALA A 50 -7.85 -6.95 1.57
C ALA A 50 -7.14 -5.63 1.24
N LEU A 51 -7.45 -4.55 1.96
CA LEU A 51 -6.79 -3.25 1.79
C LEU A 51 -5.35 -3.26 2.32
N LEU A 52 -5.05 -4.01 3.39
CA LEU A 52 -3.69 -4.26 3.85
C LEU A 52 -2.89 -5.04 2.80
N VAL A 53 -3.41 -6.18 2.33
CA VAL A 53 -2.83 -7.03 1.28
C VAL A 53 -2.37 -6.21 0.08
N ILE A 54 -3.27 -5.39 -0.45
CA ILE A 54 -3.02 -4.56 -1.65
C ILE A 54 -1.91 -3.54 -1.42
N ASN A 55 -1.78 -2.99 -0.20
CA ASN A 55 -0.74 -2.01 0.12
C ASN A 55 0.56 -2.67 0.58
N THR A 56 0.52 -3.91 1.02
CA THR A 56 1.64 -4.58 1.67
C THR A 56 1.87 -5.96 1.09
N ALA A 57 1.89 -6.10 -0.24
CA ALA A 57 2.05 -7.39 -0.93
C ALA A 57 3.14 -8.29 -0.30
N GLY A 58 4.22 -7.72 0.25
CA GLY A 58 5.24 -8.46 1.04
C GLY A 58 4.91 -8.84 2.50
N ILE A 59 4.09 -8.08 3.22
CA ILE A 59 3.63 -8.43 4.59
C ILE A 59 2.57 -9.53 4.55
N LEU A 60 1.83 -9.65 3.45
CA LEU A 60 0.80 -10.68 3.34
C LEU A 60 1.41 -12.07 3.41
N GLU A 61 2.54 -12.31 2.74
CA GLU A 61 3.22 -13.60 2.82
C GLU A 61 3.63 -13.94 4.25
N ILE A 62 4.15 -12.97 5.00
CA ILE A 62 4.54 -13.15 6.41
C ILE A 62 3.31 -13.42 7.29
N LEU A 63 2.23 -12.68 7.11
CA LEU A 63 1.00 -12.85 7.88
C LEU A 63 0.30 -14.17 7.55
N TYR A 64 0.30 -14.59 6.29
CA TYR A 64 -0.27 -15.89 5.87
C TYR A 64 0.53 -17.04 6.49
N LEU A 65 1.86 -16.99 6.45
CA LEU A 65 2.70 -17.98 7.13
C LEU A 65 2.42 -18.03 8.64
N TYR A 66 2.14 -16.89 9.30
CA TYR A 66 1.92 -16.86 10.74
C TYR A 66 0.49 -17.23 11.17
N VAL A 67 -0.52 -16.77 10.43
CA VAL A 67 -1.95 -17.00 10.72
C VAL A 67 -2.40 -18.38 10.22
N PHE A 68 -1.87 -18.84 9.08
CA PHE A 68 -2.25 -20.11 8.47
C PHE A 68 -1.38 -21.29 8.96
N SER A 69 -0.39 -21.06 9.83
CA SER A 69 0.44 -22.11 10.46
C SER A 69 -0.30 -22.93 11.54
N ARG A 70 -1.60 -22.70 11.78
CA ARG A 70 -2.38 -23.53 12.72
C ARG A 70 -3.63 -24.12 12.08
N LYS A 71 -3.44 -25.14 11.23
CA LYS A 71 -4.39 -26.25 11.16
C LYS A 71 -3.72 -27.54 10.68
N GLY A 72 -3.64 -28.50 11.60
CA GLY A 72 -2.98 -29.80 11.45
C GLY A 72 -1.81 -29.85 12.43
N GLU A 73 -1.83 -30.58 13.53
CA GLU A 73 -2.49 -31.84 13.82
C GLU A 73 -2.92 -31.87 15.30
N SER A 74 -4.22 -31.93 15.54
CA SER A 74 -4.78 -32.47 16.78
C SER A 74 -5.78 -33.55 16.39
N ALA A 75 -5.25 -34.58 15.74
CA ALA A 75 -5.80 -35.93 15.69
C ALA A 75 -4.58 -36.78 16.09
N GLU A 76 -4.50 -37.37 17.27
CA GLU A 76 -5.44 -38.28 17.89
C GLU A 76 -5.26 -38.12 19.42
N GLN A 77 -6.32 -37.72 20.12
CA GLN A 77 -6.51 -38.13 21.51
C GLN A 77 -7.55 -39.25 21.45
N VAL A 78 -7.10 -40.51 21.47
CA VAL A 78 -7.62 -41.72 22.13
C VAL A 78 -6.78 -42.91 21.68
#